data_AF-A0A7C6T0C5-F1
#
_entry.id   AF-A0A7C6T0C5-F1
#
_cell.length_a   1.000
_cell.length_b   1.000
_cell.length_c   1.000
_cell.angle_alpha   90.00
_cell.angle_beta   90.00
_cell.angle_gamma   90.00
#
_symmetry.space_group_name_H-M   'P 1'
#
loop_
_entity.id
_entity.type
_entity.pdbx_description
1 polymer ?
#
loop_
_entity_poly.entity_id
_entity_poly.type
_entity_poly.pdbx_seq_one_letter_code
_entity_poly.pdbx_strand_id
1 'polypeptide(L)'
;MTKLKITAGGFEFIGRLEEELAPKTCEAFKTMLPLRNKLIHVRWSGQAMWIPYGDMRLGIDYENHTSHLAKGEFLLYPGGVSEMEIIVAYGRCLFSSQVG
;
A
#
# COMPACT_ATOMS: atom_id res chain seq x y z
N MET A 1 -1.99 18.08 -5.34
CA MET A 1 -1.19 17.17 -4.50
C MET A 1 -1.79 17.08 -3.12
N THR A 2 -2.64 16.07 -2.93
CA THR A 2 -3.27 15.75 -1.65
C THR A 2 -2.25 15.16 -0.67
N LYS A 3 -2.22 15.66 0.57
CA LYS A 3 -1.37 15.16 1.66
C LYS A 3 -2.23 14.45 2.70
N LEU A 4 -1.69 13.39 3.27
CA LEU A 4 -2.36 12.59 4.29
C LEU A 4 -1.53 12.51 5.56
N LYS A 5 -2.18 12.66 6.71
CA LYS A 5 -1.58 12.36 8.00
C LYS A 5 -1.69 10.87 8.27
N ILE A 6 -0.56 10.25 8.60
CA ILE A 6 -0.47 8.82 8.89
C ILE A 6 0.02 8.70 10.33
N THR A 7 -0.70 7.93 11.14
CA THR A 7 -0.34 7.68 12.54
C THR A 7 -0.19 6.17 12.73
N ALA A 8 0.99 5.72 13.14
CA ALA A 8 1.27 4.30 13.34
C ALA A 8 2.32 4.11 14.44
N GLY A 9 2.08 3.19 15.38
CA GLY A 9 3.07 2.84 16.41
C GLY A 9 3.53 4.00 17.30
N GLY A 10 2.70 5.03 17.48
CA GLY A 10 3.06 6.25 18.23
C GLY A 10 3.82 7.30 17.41
N PHE A 11 4.09 7.03 16.14
CA PHE A 11 4.72 7.98 15.21
C PHE A 11 3.69 8.68 14.34
N GLU A 12 4.03 9.89 13.89
CA GLU A 12 3.25 10.66 12.93
C GLU A 12 4.08 10.93 11.68
N PHE A 13 3.48 10.71 10.52
CA PHE A 13 4.09 10.94 9.20
C PHE A 13 3.13 11.73 8.32
N ILE A 14 3.70 12.36 7.28
CA ILE A 14 2.95 12.98 6.20
C ILE A 14 3.28 12.24 4.91
N GLY A 15 2.27 11.65 4.29
CA GLY A 15 2.35 11.07 2.95
C GLY A 15 1.75 12.01 1.90
N ARG A 16 2.09 11.79 0.63
CA ARG A 16 1.47 12.44 -0.52
C ARG A 16 0.80 11.38 -1.39
N LEU A 17 -0.35 11.70 -1.96
CA LEU A 17 -0.94 10.87 -3.00
C LEU A 17 -0.29 11.18 -4.35
N GLU A 18 0.08 10.13 -5.09
CA GLU A 18 0.66 10.22 -6.43
C GLU A 18 -0.45 10.38 -7.48
N GLU A 19 -1.24 11.43 -7.36
CA GLU A 19 -2.45 11.67 -8.19
C GLU A 19 -2.14 11.80 -9.68
N GLU A 20 -0.90 12.16 -10.05
CA GLU A 20 -0.44 12.25 -11.43
C GLU A 20 -0.03 10.89 -12.02
N LEU A 21 0.60 10.02 -11.21
CA LEU A 21 1.12 8.73 -11.66
C LEU A 21 0.11 7.59 -11.49
N ALA A 22 -0.77 7.69 -10.49
CA ALA A 22 -1.75 6.66 -10.13
C ALA A 22 -3.12 7.26 -9.76
N PRO A 23 -3.79 7.97 -10.69
CA PRO A 23 -5.04 8.68 -10.42
C PRO A 23 -6.17 7.74 -9.96
N LYS A 24 -6.36 6.58 -10.60
CA LYS A 24 -7.46 5.66 -10.26
C LYS A 24 -7.24 5.02 -8.89
N THR A 25 -5.99 4.67 -8.60
CA THR A 25 -5.57 4.12 -7.31
C THR A 25 -5.77 5.15 -6.20
N CYS A 26 -5.40 6.42 -6.44
CA CYS A 26 -5.60 7.48 -5.48
C CYS A 26 -7.09 7.74 -5.19
N GLU A 27 -7.94 7.76 -6.21
CA GLU A 27 -9.39 7.92 -6.03
C GLU A 27 -9.99 6.74 -5.25
N ALA A 28 -9.64 5.50 -5.60
CA ALA A 28 -10.08 4.33 -4.85
C ALA A 28 -9.60 4.35 -3.39
N PHE A 29 -8.32 4.70 -3.16
CA PHE A 29 -7.77 4.82 -1.81
C PHE A 29 -8.45 5.92 -0.99
N LYS A 30 -8.83 7.04 -1.60
CA LYS A 30 -9.60 8.11 -0.91
C LYS A 30 -10.93 7.59 -0.37
N THR A 31 -11.60 6.64 -1.05
CA THR A 31 -12.84 6.03 -0.55
C THR A 31 -12.64 5.18 0.71
N MET A 32 -11.40 4.74 0.98
CA MET A 32 -11.06 3.99 2.18
C MET A 32 -10.79 4.89 3.40
N LEU A 33 -10.73 6.22 3.21
CA LEU A 33 -10.45 7.16 4.28
C LEU A 33 -11.71 7.48 5.12
N PRO A 34 -11.58 7.62 6.45
CA PRO A 34 -10.38 7.41 7.25
C PRO A 34 -10.04 5.92 7.41
N LEU A 35 -8.83 5.54 6.99
CA LEU A 35 -8.36 4.15 7.06
C LEU A 35 -7.80 3.87 8.45
N ARG A 36 -8.48 3.02 9.21
CA ARG A 36 -8.02 2.53 10.53
C ARG A 36 -7.87 1.03 10.48
N ASN A 37 -6.63 0.55 10.48
CA ASN A 37 -6.33 -0.88 10.44
C ASN A 37 -5.02 -1.21 11.17
N LYS A 38 -4.69 -2.50 11.29
CA LYS A 38 -3.46 -3.00 11.88
C LYS A 38 -2.36 -3.15 10.82
N LEU A 39 -1.21 -2.54 11.07
CA LEU A 39 0.02 -2.78 10.31
C LEU A 39 0.73 -3.98 10.91
N ILE A 40 1.01 -4.99 10.08
CA ILE A 40 1.70 -6.21 10.48
C ILE A 40 3.04 -6.25 9.76
N HIS A 41 4.11 -6.72 10.40
CA HIS A 41 5.39 -6.85 9.72
C HIS A 41 5.33 -7.97 8.68
N VAL A 42 5.80 -7.71 7.45
CA VAL A 42 5.84 -8.73 6.39
C VAL A 42 6.78 -9.86 6.78
N ARG A 43 6.48 -11.09 6.34
CA ARG A 43 7.34 -12.25 6.63
C ARG A 43 8.46 -12.44 5.60
N TRP A 44 8.20 -12.08 4.35
CA TRP A 44 9.05 -12.46 3.21
C TRP A 44 9.60 -11.28 2.41
N SER A 45 8.87 -10.15 2.37
CA SER A 45 9.18 -9.01 1.49
C SER A 45 10.28 -8.07 2.02
N GLY A 46 10.94 -8.42 3.13
CA GLY A 46 12.03 -7.63 3.72
C GLY A 46 11.54 -6.55 4.69
N GLN A 47 12.06 -5.33 4.52
CA GLN A 47 11.84 -4.19 5.42
C GLN A 47 10.54 -3.44 5.09
N ALA A 48 9.41 -4.11 5.29
CA ALA A 48 8.08 -3.54 5.05
C ALA A 48 7.04 -4.02 6.06
N MET A 49 5.91 -3.32 6.09
CA MET A 49 4.70 -3.68 6.83
C MET A 49 3.57 -3.89 5.81
N TRP A 50 2.61 -4.77 6.10
CA TRP A 50 1.43 -5.02 5.28
C TRP A 50 0.12 -4.84 6.05
N ILE A 51 -0.95 -4.59 5.30
CA ILE A 51 -2.33 -4.61 5.75
C ILE A 51 -3.11 -5.54 4.81
N PRO A 52 -3.49 -6.75 5.26
CA PRO A 52 -4.28 -7.68 4.46
C PRO A 52 -5.75 -7.26 4.41
N TYR A 53 -6.37 -7.35 3.24
CA TYR A 53 -7.81 -7.14 3.03
C TYR A 53 -8.52 -8.37 2.46
N GLY A 54 -7.82 -9.50 2.26
CA GLY A 54 -8.43 -10.73 1.77
C GLY A 54 -9.08 -10.57 0.40
N ASP A 55 -10.37 -10.94 0.32
CA ASP A 55 -11.16 -10.95 -0.92
C ASP A 55 -11.76 -9.58 -1.30
N MET A 56 -11.52 -8.53 -0.50
CA MET A 56 -11.96 -7.18 -0.87
C MET A 56 -11.34 -6.76 -2.21
N ARG A 57 -12.12 -6.12 -3.08
CA ARG A 57 -11.65 -5.58 -4.36
C ARG A 57 -12.19 -4.17 -4.54
N LEU A 58 -11.31 -3.24 -4.91
CA LEU A 58 -11.68 -1.85 -5.20
C LEU A 58 -12.14 -1.65 -6.66
N GLY A 59 -12.12 -2.70 -7.49
CA GLY A 59 -12.51 -2.62 -8.89
C GLY A 59 -11.54 -1.81 -9.76
N ILE A 60 -10.26 -1.77 -9.37
CA ILE A 60 -9.19 -1.11 -10.11
C ILE A 60 -8.17 -2.14 -10.60
N ASP A 61 -7.53 -1.85 -11.73
CA ASP A 61 -6.40 -2.63 -12.27
C ASP A 61 -5.06 -2.11 -11.72
N TYR A 62 -3.97 -2.81 -12.06
CA TYR A 62 -2.61 -2.36 -11.77
C TYR A 62 -2.31 -0.99 -12.41
N GLU A 63 -1.75 -0.08 -11.61
CA GLU A 63 -1.41 1.28 -12.01
C GLU A 63 -0.13 1.71 -11.29
N ASN A 64 0.84 2.27 -12.03
CA ASN A 64 2.17 2.63 -11.50
C ASN A 64 2.83 1.49 -10.67
N HIS A 65 2.75 0.26 -11.17
CA HIS A 65 3.13 -0.93 -10.41
C HIS A 65 4.65 -1.09 -10.28
N THR A 66 5.09 -1.61 -9.13
CA THR A 66 6.49 -1.98 -8.87
C THR A 66 6.55 -3.12 -7.86
N SER A 67 7.54 -4.00 -7.99
CA SER A 67 7.90 -4.96 -6.94
C SER A 67 9.01 -4.44 -6.02
N HIS A 68 9.65 -3.31 -6.36
CA HIS A 68 10.82 -2.79 -5.66
C HIS A 68 10.51 -1.45 -5.00
N LEU A 69 9.76 -1.48 -3.90
CA LEU A 69 9.41 -0.26 -3.18
C LEU A 69 10.64 0.38 -2.53
N ALA A 70 10.74 1.70 -2.67
CA ALA A 70 11.68 2.53 -1.94
C ALA A 70 11.18 2.83 -0.51
N LYS A 71 12.10 3.27 0.36
CA LYS A 71 11.76 3.68 1.73
C LYS A 71 10.75 4.82 1.72
N GLY A 72 9.63 4.64 2.43
CA GLY A 72 8.56 5.60 2.56
C GLY A 72 7.43 5.43 1.53
N GLU A 73 7.59 4.52 0.58
CA GLU A 73 6.54 4.23 -0.41
C GLU A 73 5.44 3.35 0.16
N PHE A 74 4.23 3.63 -0.30
CA PHE A 74 3.03 2.87 -0.06
C PHE A 74 2.58 2.28 -1.39
N LEU A 75 2.36 0.96 -1.41
CA LEU A 75 1.80 0.26 -2.56
C LEU A 75 0.44 -0.30 -2.17
N LEU A 76 -0.56 -0.07 -3.01
CA LEU A 76 -1.84 -0.76 -2.95
C LEU A 76 -1.86 -1.81 -4.05
N TYR A 77 -1.89 -3.08 -3.67
CA TYR A 77 -2.07 -4.19 -4.58
C TYR A 77 -3.58 -4.51 -4.65
N PRO A 78 -4.23 -4.37 -5.81
CA PRO A 78 -5.69 -4.50 -5.93
C PRO A 78 -6.21 -5.93 -5.72
N GLY A 79 -5.33 -6.91 -5.54
CA GLY A 79 -5.66 -8.33 -5.50
C GLY A 79 -5.67 -8.95 -6.89
N GLY A 80 -6.10 -10.21 -6.95
CA GLY A 80 -6.31 -10.94 -8.21
C GLY A 80 -5.62 -12.30 -8.17
N VAL A 81 -4.29 -12.29 -8.18
CA VAL A 81 -3.51 -13.52 -7.97
C VAL A 81 -3.44 -13.87 -6.49
N SER A 82 -3.24 -12.84 -5.65
CA SER A 82 -3.30 -12.93 -4.20
C SER A 82 -4.35 -11.99 -3.62
N GLU A 83 -4.45 -11.94 -2.28
CA GLU A 83 -5.36 -11.03 -1.59
C GLU A 83 -5.07 -9.57 -1.92
N MET A 84 -6.06 -8.70 -1.73
CA MET A 84 -5.81 -7.26 -1.79
C MET A 84 -5.04 -6.84 -0.55
N GLU A 85 -4.02 -6.00 -0.73
CA GLU A 85 -3.18 -5.58 0.38
C GLU A 85 -2.58 -4.19 0.17
N ILE A 86 -2.19 -3.57 1.29
CA ILE A 86 -1.36 -2.37 1.29
C ILE A 86 -0.02 -2.71 1.89
N ILE A 87 1.06 -2.34 1.21
CA ILE A 87 2.44 -2.50 1.68
C ILE A 87 3.06 -1.14 1.93
N VAL A 88 3.79 -1.04 3.03
CA VAL A 88 4.51 0.15 3.47
C VAL A 88 5.97 -0.19 3.67
N ALA A 89 6.83 0.28 2.77
CA ALA A 89 8.27 0.01 2.86
C ALA A 89 8.96 1.02 3.78
N TYR A 90 9.76 0.52 4.73
CA TYR A 90 10.62 1.36 5.57
C TYR A 90 12.12 1.14 5.29
N GLY A 91 12.44 0.28 4.33
CA GLY A 91 13.80 -0.02 3.86
C GLY A 91 13.79 -0.88 2.59
N ARG A 92 14.76 -1.79 2.45
CA ARG A 92 14.84 -2.71 1.31
C ARG A 92 13.63 -3.64 1.29
N CYS A 93 12.78 -3.45 0.28
CA CYS A 93 11.56 -4.23 0.10
C CYS A 93 11.54 -4.84 -1.31
N LEU A 94 11.24 -6.14 -1.38
CA LEU A 94 10.86 -6.81 -2.61
C LEU A 94 9.47 -7.39 -2.41
N PHE A 95 8.47 -6.74 -2.99
CA PHE A 95 7.14 -7.27 -3.07
C PHE A 95 7.11 -8.42 -4.06
N SER A 96 7.36 -9.61 -3.53
CA SER A 96 7.18 -10.89 -4.21
C SER A 96 6.01 -11.57 -3.54
N SER A 97 4.84 -11.54 -4.19
CA SER A 97 3.77 -12.42 -3.78
C SER A 97 4.23 -13.85 -4.08
N GLN A 98 3.93 -14.82 -3.20
CA GLN A 98 4.35 -16.21 -3.41
C GLN A 98 3.73 -16.79 -4.71
N VAL A 99 2.68 -16.16 -5.21
CA VAL A 99 1.99 -16.50 -6.45
C VAL A 99 2.40 -15.66 -7.66
N GLY A 100 3.38 -14.76 -7.50
CA GLY A 100 3.87 -13.82 -8.53
C GLY A 100 3.78 -12.38 -8.08
#